data_AF-A0A920MAI6-F1
#
_entry.id   AF-A0A920MAI6-F1
#
_cell.length_a   1.000
_cell.length_b   1.000
_cell.length_c   1.000
_cell.angle_alpha   90.00
_cell.angle_beta   90.00
_cell.angle_gamma   90.00
#
_symmetry.space_group_name_H-M   'P 1'
#
loop_
_entity.id
_entity.type
_entity.pdbx_description
1 polymer ?
#
loop_
_entity_poly.entity_id
_entity_poly.type
_entity_poly.pdbx_seq_one_letter_code
_entity_poly.pdbx_strand_id
1 'polypeptide(L)'
;MSLWLFSRLRGIRPSNLVVLGTIPFFIYLFGSSARYQRALAHILGIEEHPWALLGLFLLTVCGLVLGLFAIKNAWASLAPDQDDFQRKNRLRRALIFAVSHGFVVAIAGFVVDPTPMVESILVNDLDVRNSTWVVVDGQNRMAKPEVLLWFDGLISQICGVYLGLWVAGILIFSKLRSNIGSVLKYGMLIFGLVNLGMFLYIFLFAHAGFASGLMATLRATFIAYGIASVLGLVLALLSELKVRERTFLIHGILGVVLVGISLWYFTRPQVEVVLVGTLDQRIAIIKGTPQGITNEIRDGDAFDLEGRSVKIRSVATVEKAIDLFQNNKRVSGALLPAGSVDPSWPQIWKTEYLAKEYSFPGYAILSLGLGLLLLTGGGPLNGLHPLRVLAAFLIDTLGHSMLVIVLYIGLPLGGAVKEFSRRSHQHSQHVPGNHRHWIGYSAYMAEIFRAGMRPFPKVRSRRQTMGLGNG
;
A
#
# COMPACT_ATOMS: atom_id res chain seq x y z
N MET A 1 -7.66 -31.69 35.19
CA MET A 1 -7.52 -30.81 34.00
C MET A 1 -8.92 -30.53 33.46
N SER A 2 -9.41 -29.30 33.58
CA SER A 2 -10.84 -29.01 33.78
C SER A 2 -11.70 -29.04 32.50
N LEU A 3 -12.98 -29.41 32.66
CA LEU A 3 -14.07 -29.35 31.67
C LEU A 3 -14.15 -28.00 30.90
N TRP A 4 -13.65 -26.93 31.51
CA TRP A 4 -13.51 -25.60 30.91
C TRP A 4 -12.55 -25.59 29.71
N LEU A 5 -11.40 -26.26 29.81
CA LEU A 5 -10.41 -26.36 28.73
C LEU A 5 -10.99 -27.15 27.53
N PHE A 6 -11.68 -28.27 27.83
CA PHE A 6 -12.33 -29.11 26.82
C PHE A 6 -13.47 -28.38 26.08
N SER A 7 -14.24 -27.55 26.79
CA SER A 7 -15.30 -26.72 26.18
C SER A 7 -14.74 -25.67 25.22
N ARG A 8 -13.58 -25.07 25.52
CA ARG A 8 -12.89 -24.12 24.62
C ARG A 8 -12.24 -24.82 23.42
N LEU A 9 -11.67 -26.00 23.63
CA LEU A 9 -11.02 -26.79 22.57
C LEU A 9 -12.03 -27.31 21.53
N ARG A 10 -13.29 -27.58 21.91
CA ARG A 10 -14.36 -27.98 20.98
C ARG A 10 -14.68 -26.95 19.89
N GLY A 11 -14.41 -25.66 20.13
CA GLY A 11 -14.62 -24.60 19.14
C GLY A 11 -13.46 -24.39 18.16
N ILE A 12 -12.33 -25.06 18.37
CA ILE A 12 -11.12 -24.87 17.56
C ILE A 12 -11.15 -25.86 16.39
N ARG A 13 -10.96 -25.35 15.16
CA ARG A 13 -10.84 -26.21 13.98
C ARG A 13 -9.68 -27.19 14.16
N PRO A 14 -9.83 -28.48 13.78
CA PRO A 14 -8.77 -29.48 13.91
C PRO A 14 -7.42 -29.07 13.30
N SER A 15 -7.43 -28.31 12.20
CA SER A 15 -6.22 -27.74 11.58
C SER A 15 -5.42 -26.86 12.55
N ASN A 16 -6.09 -26.07 13.38
CA ASN A 16 -5.42 -25.19 14.34
C ASN A 16 -4.81 -25.97 15.50
N LEU A 17 -5.40 -27.12 15.86
CA LEU A 17 -4.83 -28.04 16.85
C LEU A 17 -3.56 -28.70 16.32
N VAL A 18 -3.52 -29.07 15.04
CA VAL A 18 -2.31 -29.57 14.38
C VAL A 18 -1.22 -28.50 14.39
N VAL A 19 -1.54 -27.26 14.01
CA VAL A 19 -0.59 -26.13 14.07
C VAL A 19 -0.05 -25.94 15.49
N LEU A 20 -0.93 -25.86 16.49
CA LEU A 20 -0.53 -25.75 17.91
C LEU A 20 0.36 -26.92 18.35
N GLY A 21 0.05 -28.14 17.93
CA GLY A 21 0.86 -29.33 18.21
C GLY A 21 2.24 -29.31 17.54
N THR A 22 2.38 -28.64 16.39
CA THR A 22 3.67 -28.46 15.71
C THR A 22 4.52 -27.30 16.23
N ILE A 23 3.97 -26.37 17.02
CA ILE A 23 4.73 -25.22 17.57
C ILE A 23 5.98 -25.66 18.34
N PRO A 24 5.94 -26.65 19.26
CA PRO A 24 7.14 -27.09 19.98
C PRO A 24 8.24 -27.60 19.03
N PHE A 25 7.87 -28.29 17.95
CA PHE A 25 8.81 -28.75 16.94
C PHE A 25 9.45 -27.59 16.17
N PHE A 26 8.66 -26.59 15.76
CA PHE A 26 9.23 -25.38 15.14
C PHE A 26 10.15 -24.63 16.11
N ILE A 27 9.74 -24.43 17.36
CA ILE A 27 10.60 -23.80 18.39
C ILE A 27 11.91 -24.56 18.53
N TYR A 28 11.85 -25.89 18.61
CA TYR A 28 13.06 -26.73 18.67
C TYR A 28 13.93 -26.58 17.41
N LEU A 29 13.34 -26.60 16.21
CA LEU A 29 14.06 -26.50 14.94
C LEU A 29 14.75 -25.15 14.74
N PHE A 30 14.08 -24.06 15.09
CA PHE A 30 14.66 -22.71 15.08
C PHE A 30 15.66 -22.50 16.22
N GLY A 31 15.44 -23.13 17.38
CA GLY A 31 16.31 -23.04 18.56
C GLY A 31 17.58 -23.88 18.47
N SER A 32 17.56 -25.01 17.77
CA SER A 32 18.70 -25.94 17.67
C SER A 32 19.66 -25.67 16.52
N SER A 33 19.23 -24.95 15.49
CA SER A 33 20.02 -24.69 14.28
C SER A 33 20.64 -23.29 14.29
N ALA A 34 21.97 -23.23 14.33
CA ALA A 34 22.72 -21.97 14.22
C ALA A 34 22.51 -21.22 12.88
N ARG A 35 22.07 -21.91 11.81
CA ARG A 35 21.71 -21.27 10.54
C ARG A 35 20.34 -20.59 10.63
N TYR A 36 19.36 -21.26 11.24
CA TYR A 36 18.03 -20.66 11.45
C TYR A 36 18.08 -19.54 12.47
N GLN A 37 18.88 -19.64 13.53
CA GLN A 37 19.09 -18.55 14.48
C GLN A 37 19.72 -17.31 13.82
N ARG A 38 20.74 -17.48 12.96
CA ARG A 38 21.34 -16.35 12.22
C ARG A 38 20.36 -15.72 11.24
N ALA A 39 19.59 -16.54 10.51
CA ALA A 39 18.53 -16.03 9.65
C ALA A 39 17.45 -15.29 10.45
N LEU A 40 17.05 -15.82 11.60
CA LEU A 40 16.05 -15.21 12.48
C LEU A 40 16.57 -13.90 13.08
N ALA A 41 17.82 -13.84 13.51
CA ALA A 41 18.45 -12.61 14.02
C ALA A 41 18.52 -11.53 12.93
N HIS A 42 18.82 -11.91 11.68
CA HIS A 42 18.82 -10.99 10.55
C HIS A 42 17.40 -10.53 10.18
N ILE A 43 16.38 -11.40 10.29
CA ILE A 43 14.97 -11.05 10.04
C ILE A 43 14.42 -10.17 11.15
N LEU A 44 14.78 -10.46 12.40
CA LEU A 44 14.39 -9.64 13.54
C LEU A 44 15.12 -8.29 13.50
N GLY A 45 16.34 -8.22 12.94
CA GLY A 45 17.08 -6.98 12.71
C GLY A 45 17.12 -6.13 13.97
N ILE A 46 17.72 -6.71 15.00
CA ILE A 46 17.78 -6.20 16.37
C ILE A 46 18.78 -5.04 16.43
N GLU A 47 18.29 -3.82 16.60
CA GLU A 47 19.09 -2.64 16.94
C GLU A 47 19.64 -2.70 18.37
N GLU A 48 20.48 -1.73 18.73
CA GLU A 48 20.95 -1.54 20.10
C GLU A 48 19.73 -1.32 21.03
N HIS A 49 19.72 -2.02 22.18
CA HIS A 49 18.63 -1.97 23.18
C HIS A 49 17.22 -2.41 22.69
N PRO A 50 17.03 -3.62 22.14
CA PRO A 50 15.75 -4.05 21.56
C PRO A 50 14.59 -4.10 22.56
N TRP A 51 14.87 -4.46 23.81
CA TRP A 51 13.85 -4.55 24.85
C TRP A 51 13.33 -3.18 25.28
N ALA A 52 14.19 -2.16 25.30
CA ALA A 52 13.80 -0.79 25.59
C ALA A 52 12.92 -0.25 24.46
N LEU A 53 13.33 -0.46 23.21
CA LEU A 53 12.55 -0.09 22.02
C LEU A 53 11.18 -0.79 21.97
N LEU A 54 11.12 -2.11 22.23
CA LEU A 54 9.87 -2.85 22.29
C LEU A 54 8.98 -2.34 23.43
N GLY A 55 9.57 -2.09 24.61
CA GLY A 55 8.87 -1.56 25.78
C GLY A 55 8.25 -0.18 25.51
N LEU A 56 9.03 0.74 24.95
CA LEU A 56 8.59 2.07 24.53
C LEU A 56 7.48 1.98 23.48
N PHE A 57 7.65 1.16 22.44
CA PHE A 57 6.65 0.94 21.42
C PHE A 57 5.32 0.43 22.01
N LEU A 58 5.38 -0.61 22.86
CA LEU A 58 4.19 -1.17 23.50
C LEU A 58 3.54 -0.17 24.46
N LEU A 59 4.31 0.62 25.20
CA LEU A 59 3.81 1.67 26.08
C LEU A 59 3.03 2.72 25.27
N THR A 60 3.61 3.24 24.19
CA THR A 60 2.97 4.23 23.32
C THR A 60 1.72 3.67 22.67
N VAL A 61 1.79 2.46 22.09
CA VAL A 61 0.66 1.81 21.42
C VAL A 61 -0.48 1.51 22.40
N CYS A 62 -0.18 0.94 23.56
CA CYS A 62 -1.17 0.70 24.61
C CYS A 62 -1.82 2.00 25.08
N GLY A 63 -1.01 3.05 25.30
CA GLY A 63 -1.49 4.38 25.64
C GLY A 63 -2.52 4.88 24.64
N LEU A 64 -2.18 4.90 23.35
CA LEU A 64 -3.05 5.39 22.29
C LEU A 64 -4.34 4.56 22.15
N VAL A 65 -4.25 3.23 22.28
CA VAL A 65 -5.42 2.33 22.25
C VAL A 65 -6.36 2.61 23.42
N LEU A 66 -5.84 2.86 24.63
CA LEU A 66 -6.66 3.26 25.78
C LEU A 66 -7.38 4.59 25.51
N GLY A 67 -6.71 5.56 24.88
CA GLY A 67 -7.32 6.83 24.45
C GLY A 67 -8.49 6.63 23.48
N LEU A 68 -8.32 5.76 22.47
CA LEU A 68 -9.39 5.40 21.54
C LEU A 68 -10.57 4.72 22.24
N PHE A 69 -10.32 3.83 23.21
CA PHE A 69 -11.39 3.21 24.00
C PHE A 69 -12.11 4.21 24.91
N ALA A 70 -11.39 5.17 25.49
CA ALA A 70 -12.00 6.25 26.26
C ALA A 70 -12.99 7.05 25.40
N ILE A 71 -12.55 7.49 24.21
CA ILE A 71 -13.36 8.28 23.29
C ILE A 71 -14.54 7.49 22.74
N LYS A 72 -14.33 6.21 22.37
CA LYS A 72 -15.41 5.32 21.91
C LYS A 72 -16.52 5.20 22.95
N ASN A 73 -16.17 4.94 24.21
CA ASN A 73 -17.16 4.76 25.28
C ASN A 73 -17.84 6.08 25.64
N ALA A 74 -17.09 7.19 25.65
CA ALA A 74 -17.63 8.52 25.87
C ALA A 74 -18.61 8.91 24.75
N TRP A 75 -18.24 8.71 23.48
CA TRP A 75 -19.08 9.03 22.33
C TRP A 75 -20.37 8.21 22.35
N ALA A 76 -20.24 6.92 22.60
CA ALA A 76 -21.39 6.04 22.67
C ALA A 76 -22.31 6.38 23.85
N SER A 77 -21.85 7.06 24.90
CA SER A 77 -22.70 7.53 26.00
C SER A 77 -23.58 8.74 25.64
N LEU A 78 -23.31 9.39 24.49
CA LEU A 78 -24.08 10.51 23.94
C LEU A 78 -25.16 10.05 22.94
N ALA A 79 -25.34 8.75 22.76
CA ALA A 79 -26.37 8.20 21.87
C ALA A 79 -27.77 8.46 22.47
N PRO A 80 -28.75 8.87 21.64
CA PRO A 80 -30.07 9.31 22.10
C PRO A 80 -30.97 8.16 22.61
N ASP A 81 -30.64 6.91 22.29
CA ASP A 81 -31.47 5.71 22.47
C ASP A 81 -31.07 4.85 23.68
N GLN A 82 -30.40 5.43 24.69
CA GLN A 82 -29.81 4.66 25.80
C GLN A 82 -30.48 4.83 27.15
N ASP A 83 -30.72 3.69 27.82
CA ASP A 83 -31.12 3.65 29.22
C ASP A 83 -30.05 4.27 30.15
N ASP A 84 -30.53 4.87 31.24
CA ASP A 84 -29.70 5.55 32.24
C ASP A 84 -28.60 4.66 32.85
N PHE A 85 -28.90 3.37 33.05
CA PHE A 85 -27.93 2.39 33.54
C PHE A 85 -26.80 2.13 32.53
N GLN A 86 -27.15 1.87 31.27
CA GLN A 86 -26.17 1.62 30.21
C GLN A 86 -25.26 2.82 30.01
N ARG A 87 -25.85 4.02 30.04
CA ARG A 87 -25.15 5.29 29.94
C ARG A 87 -24.15 5.48 31.08
N LYS A 88 -24.57 5.28 32.34
CA LYS A 88 -23.67 5.37 33.52
C LYS A 88 -22.52 4.37 33.43
N ASN A 89 -22.78 3.14 32.98
CA ASN A 89 -21.75 2.13 32.80
C ASN A 89 -20.73 2.52 31.70
N ARG A 90 -21.19 3.04 30.55
CA ARG A 90 -20.30 3.53 29.49
C ARG A 90 -19.43 4.71 29.95
N LEU A 91 -20.01 5.63 30.71
CA LEU A 91 -19.27 6.75 31.32
C LEU A 91 -18.18 6.28 32.29
N ARG A 92 -18.49 5.30 33.15
CA ARG A 92 -17.49 4.69 34.05
C ARG A 92 -16.34 4.07 33.26
N ARG A 93 -16.64 3.29 32.22
CA ARG A 93 -15.62 2.70 31.34
C ARG A 93 -14.79 3.78 30.65
N ALA A 94 -15.44 4.81 30.11
CA ALA A 94 -14.75 5.93 29.48
C ALA A 94 -13.77 6.61 30.45
N LEU A 95 -14.19 6.85 31.70
CA LEU A 95 -13.35 7.46 32.73
C LEU A 95 -12.16 6.56 33.09
N ILE A 96 -12.38 5.26 33.30
CA ILE A 96 -11.30 4.30 33.58
C ILE A 96 -10.25 4.35 32.47
N PHE A 97 -10.67 4.21 31.21
CA PHE A 97 -9.75 4.26 30.08
C PHE A 97 -9.09 5.64 29.92
N ALA A 98 -9.79 6.73 30.20
CA ALA A 98 -9.25 8.09 30.11
C ALA A 98 -8.16 8.36 31.16
N VAL A 99 -8.36 7.88 32.40
CA VAL A 99 -7.38 7.98 33.47
C VAL A 99 -6.17 7.10 33.17
N SER A 100 -6.39 5.85 32.74
CA SER A 100 -5.29 4.97 32.32
C SER A 100 -4.49 5.55 31.15
N HIS A 101 -5.17 6.14 30.16
CA HIS A 101 -4.50 6.83 29.05
C HIS A 101 -3.65 8.01 29.53
N GLY A 102 -4.21 8.89 30.37
CA GLY A 102 -3.47 10.03 30.93
C GLY A 102 -2.25 9.60 31.74
N PHE A 103 -2.37 8.51 32.51
CA PHE A 103 -1.26 7.94 33.26
C PHE A 103 -0.15 7.42 32.34
N VAL A 104 -0.50 6.69 31.28
CA VAL A 104 0.48 6.19 30.31
C VAL A 104 1.18 7.33 29.57
N VAL A 105 0.44 8.37 29.17
CA VAL A 105 1.03 9.56 28.53
C VAL A 105 1.99 10.29 29.48
N ALA A 106 1.63 10.40 30.77
CA ALA A 106 2.51 11.00 31.77
C ALA A 106 3.82 10.21 31.94
N ILE A 107 3.73 8.87 32.00
CA ILE A 107 4.91 8.00 32.07
C ILE A 107 5.77 8.16 30.82
N ALA A 108 5.15 8.10 29.63
CA ALA A 108 5.87 8.15 28.36
C ALA A 108 6.53 9.51 28.09
N GLY A 109 5.96 10.61 28.58
CA GLY A 109 6.47 11.96 28.32
C GLY A 109 7.39 12.54 29.39
N PHE A 110 7.37 12.00 30.62
CA PHE A 110 8.08 12.61 31.76
C PHE A 110 8.86 11.66 32.65
N VAL A 111 8.68 10.33 32.50
CA VAL A 111 9.32 9.35 33.39
C VAL A 111 10.30 8.46 32.63
N VAL A 112 9.90 8.00 31.44
CA VAL A 112 10.73 7.13 30.61
C VAL A 112 11.46 7.96 29.58
N ASP A 113 12.76 7.71 29.41
CA ASP A 113 13.58 8.33 28.38
C ASP A 113 13.10 7.90 26.97
N PRO A 114 12.60 8.83 26.13
CA PRO A 114 12.14 8.52 24.78
C PRO A 114 13.29 8.39 23.76
N THR A 115 14.50 8.79 24.13
CA THR A 115 15.66 8.94 23.22
C THR A 115 15.92 7.69 22.38
N PRO A 116 15.92 6.45 22.93
CA PRO A 116 16.18 5.26 22.13
C PRO A 116 15.17 5.08 20.98
N MET A 117 13.89 5.32 21.23
CA MET A 117 12.85 5.18 20.21
C MET A 117 12.94 6.30 19.16
N VAL A 118 13.26 7.52 19.59
CA VAL A 118 13.45 8.67 18.69
C VAL A 118 14.63 8.43 17.76
N GLU A 119 15.77 8.04 18.30
CA GLU A 119 16.97 7.77 17.51
C GLU A 119 16.71 6.68 16.47
N SER A 120 16.10 5.57 16.89
CA SER A 120 15.72 4.47 16.00
C SER A 120 14.83 4.93 14.84
N ILE A 121 13.81 5.75 15.13
CA ILE A 121 12.93 6.31 14.10
C ILE A 121 13.70 7.24 13.15
N LEU A 122 14.51 8.16 13.67
CA LEU A 122 15.26 9.13 12.86
C LEU A 122 16.25 8.45 11.92
N VAL A 123 17.01 7.49 12.43
CA VAL A 123 18.04 6.76 11.68
C VAL A 123 17.44 5.92 10.54
N ASN A 124 16.26 5.36 10.77
CA ASN A 124 15.57 4.50 9.79
C ASN A 124 14.72 5.28 8.78
N ASP A 125 14.14 6.41 9.17
CA ASP A 125 13.23 7.19 8.32
C ASP A 125 13.98 8.22 7.45
N LEU A 126 15.12 8.75 7.92
CA LEU A 126 15.86 9.79 7.21
C LEU A 126 16.94 9.23 6.27
N ASP A 127 17.02 9.79 5.06
CA ASP A 127 18.14 9.54 4.17
C ASP A 127 19.34 10.40 4.61
N VAL A 128 20.46 9.75 4.88
CA VAL A 128 21.74 10.38 5.23
C VAL A 128 22.17 11.39 4.16
N ARG A 129 21.82 11.17 2.89
CA ARG A 129 22.22 12.08 1.80
C ARG A 129 21.52 13.43 1.85
N ASN A 130 20.33 13.48 2.47
CA ASN A 130 19.47 14.66 2.45
C ASN A 130 19.30 15.30 3.83
N SER A 131 19.72 14.63 4.90
CA SER A 131 19.53 15.11 6.27
C SER A 131 20.86 15.41 6.96
N THR A 132 20.90 16.52 7.72
CA THR A 132 22.05 16.92 8.54
C THR A 132 21.98 16.36 9.96
N TRP A 133 20.93 15.60 10.28
CA TRP A 133 20.60 15.11 11.62
C TRP A 133 21.21 13.74 11.92
N VAL A 134 21.50 12.95 10.88
CA VAL A 134 22.07 11.61 10.99
C VAL A 134 23.51 11.64 10.47
N VAL A 135 24.42 11.05 11.24
CA VAL A 135 25.83 10.88 10.89
C VAL A 135 26.11 9.39 10.71
N VAL A 136 27.02 9.05 9.80
CA VAL A 136 27.49 7.68 9.59
C VAL A 136 28.83 7.54 10.28
N ASP A 137 28.90 6.64 11.26
CA ASP A 137 30.14 6.23 11.90
C ASP A 137 30.42 4.76 11.57
N GLY A 138 31.39 4.53 10.68
CA GLY A 138 31.67 3.20 10.14
C GLY A 138 30.48 2.61 9.37
N GLN A 139 29.91 1.51 9.88
CA GLN A 139 28.70 0.88 9.33
C GLN A 139 27.40 1.30 10.06
N ASN A 140 27.51 2.01 11.18
CA ASN A 140 26.36 2.40 11.99
C ASN A 140 25.92 3.83 11.64
N ARG A 141 24.61 4.04 11.69
CA ARG A 141 23.99 5.35 11.54
C ARG A 141 23.54 5.81 12.91
N MET A 142 23.92 7.02 13.30
CA MET A 142 23.59 7.58 14.61
C MET A 142 23.02 8.98 14.45
N ALA A 143 22.08 9.34 15.33
CA ALA A 143 21.56 10.70 15.36
C ALA A 143 22.53 11.62 16.13
N LYS A 144 22.61 12.90 15.75
CA LYS A 144 23.43 13.87 16.49
C LYS A 144 22.88 14.05 17.92
N PRO A 145 23.75 14.11 18.95
CA PRO A 145 23.31 14.29 20.34
C PRO A 145 22.45 15.55 20.57
N GLU A 146 22.77 16.65 19.88
CA GLU A 146 22.00 17.91 19.95
C GLU A 146 20.56 17.74 19.44
N VAL A 147 20.37 16.91 18.41
CA VAL A 147 19.05 16.63 17.82
C VAL A 147 18.23 15.79 18.79
N LEU A 148 18.83 14.79 19.42
CA LEU A 148 18.16 13.94 20.40
C LEU A 148 17.70 14.73 21.63
N LEU A 149 18.54 15.62 22.16
CA LEU A 149 18.18 16.54 23.25
C LEU A 149 17.02 17.46 22.86
N TRP A 150 17.02 17.97 21.62
CA TRP A 150 15.91 18.79 21.13
C TRP A 150 14.60 18.00 21.07
N PHE A 151 14.63 16.76 20.60
CA PHE A 151 13.44 15.89 20.54
C PHE A 151 12.93 15.49 21.93
N ASP A 152 13.80 15.24 22.89
CA ASP A 152 13.39 14.96 24.28
C ASP A 152 12.60 16.13 24.88
N GLY A 153 13.12 17.36 24.73
CA GLY A 153 12.41 18.58 25.11
C GLY A 153 11.10 18.79 24.36
N LEU A 154 11.06 18.48 23.06
CA LEU A 154 9.85 18.59 22.25
C LEU A 154 8.77 17.58 22.67
N ILE A 155 9.15 16.32 22.93
CA ILE A 155 8.22 15.26 23.33
C ILE A 155 7.58 15.59 24.67
N SER A 156 8.37 16.00 25.66
CA SER A 156 7.85 16.40 26.96
C SER A 156 6.89 17.59 26.87
N GLN A 157 7.19 18.59 26.04
CA GLN A 157 6.27 19.71 25.77
C GLN A 157 4.96 19.26 25.12
N ILE A 158 5.03 18.44 24.07
CA ILE A 158 3.84 17.93 23.37
C ILE A 158 2.98 17.08 24.32
N CYS A 159 3.60 16.18 25.08
CA CYS A 159 2.91 15.38 26.08
C CYS A 159 2.26 16.24 27.16
N GLY A 160 2.92 17.32 27.60
CA GLY A 160 2.39 18.27 28.58
C GLY A 160 1.16 19.02 28.06
N VAL A 161 1.24 19.59 26.85
CA VAL A 161 0.10 20.27 26.22
C VAL A 161 -1.05 19.30 25.99
N TYR A 162 -0.75 18.10 25.47
CA TYR A 162 -1.74 17.07 25.22
C TYR A 162 -2.45 16.63 26.51
N LEU A 163 -1.69 16.38 27.59
CA LEU A 163 -2.24 15.99 28.89
C LEU A 163 -3.07 17.12 29.52
N GLY A 164 -2.62 18.37 29.40
CA GLY A 164 -3.38 19.54 29.85
C GLY A 164 -4.73 19.66 29.16
N LEU A 165 -4.76 19.52 27.82
CA LEU A 165 -6.00 19.53 27.07
C LEU A 165 -6.88 18.30 27.37
N TRP A 166 -6.26 17.13 27.63
CA TRP A 166 -6.97 15.90 28.00
C TRP A 166 -7.70 16.05 29.35
N VAL A 167 -7.01 16.58 30.36
CA VAL A 167 -7.58 16.85 31.69
C VAL A 167 -8.69 17.90 31.59
N ALA A 168 -8.47 18.98 30.83
CA ALA A 168 -9.52 19.98 30.58
C ALA A 168 -10.74 19.34 29.91
N GLY A 169 -10.54 18.45 28.93
CA GLY A 169 -11.59 17.68 28.27
C GLY A 169 -12.40 16.84 29.26
N ILE A 170 -11.75 16.12 30.18
CA ILE A 170 -12.44 15.33 31.23
C ILE A 170 -13.25 16.24 32.17
N LEU A 171 -12.70 17.38 32.59
CA LEU A 171 -13.39 18.32 33.49
C LEU A 171 -14.62 18.95 32.82
N ILE A 172 -14.50 19.40 31.58
CA ILE A 172 -15.62 19.96 30.81
C ILE A 172 -16.69 18.88 30.60
N PHE A 173 -16.28 17.67 30.25
CA PHE A 173 -17.18 16.52 30.06
C PHE A 173 -17.94 16.15 31.35
N SER A 174 -17.31 16.31 32.52
CA SER A 174 -17.95 16.02 33.82
C SER A 174 -18.91 17.11 34.32
N LYS A 175 -18.72 18.39 33.96
CA LYS A 175 -19.51 19.52 34.49
C LYS A 175 -20.57 20.09 33.53
N LEU A 176 -20.34 20.14 32.21
CA LEU A 176 -21.15 20.95 31.28
C LEU A 176 -21.96 20.09 30.28
N ARG A 177 -22.83 19.25 30.83
CA ARG A 177 -23.52 18.22 30.04
C ARG A 177 -24.73 18.70 29.21
N SER A 178 -25.45 19.75 29.62
CA SER A 178 -26.77 20.02 29.03
C SER A 178 -26.80 21.04 27.87
N ASN A 179 -25.83 21.96 27.76
CA ASN A 179 -25.91 23.07 26.78
C ASN A 179 -24.83 23.08 25.68
N ILE A 180 -23.78 22.24 25.77
CA ILE A 180 -22.60 22.29 24.86
C ILE A 180 -22.40 20.96 24.11
N GLY A 181 -23.44 20.11 24.02
CA GLY A 181 -23.35 18.75 23.49
C GLY A 181 -22.71 18.63 22.10
N SER A 182 -22.89 19.62 21.22
CA SER A 182 -22.28 19.63 19.88
C SER A 182 -20.78 19.95 19.90
N VAL A 183 -20.33 20.95 20.65
CA VAL A 183 -18.90 21.31 20.75
C VAL A 183 -18.11 20.18 21.41
N LEU A 184 -18.70 19.53 22.42
CA LEU A 184 -18.10 18.38 23.09
C LEU A 184 -17.88 17.21 22.10
N LYS A 185 -18.86 16.95 21.22
CA LYS A 185 -18.74 15.95 20.15
C LYS A 185 -17.62 16.30 19.19
N TYR A 186 -17.55 17.54 18.70
CA TYR A 186 -16.47 17.95 17.80
C TYR A 186 -15.09 17.85 18.47
N GLY A 187 -14.96 18.27 19.74
CA GLY A 187 -13.73 18.11 20.51
C GLY A 187 -13.31 16.64 20.63
N MET A 188 -14.24 15.74 20.99
CA MET A 188 -13.98 14.30 21.08
C MET A 188 -13.61 13.68 19.73
N LEU A 189 -14.21 14.15 18.65
CA LEU A 189 -13.88 13.69 17.29
C LEU A 189 -12.46 14.12 16.91
N ILE A 190 -12.09 15.37 17.16
CA ILE A 190 -10.73 15.88 16.91
C ILE A 190 -9.72 15.09 17.74
N PHE A 191 -9.94 14.93 19.05
CA PHE A 191 -9.07 14.12 19.91
C PHE A 191 -8.99 12.66 19.46
N GLY A 192 -10.10 12.11 18.95
CA GLY A 192 -10.16 10.75 18.43
C GLY A 192 -9.33 10.60 17.17
N LEU A 193 -9.43 11.57 16.25
CA LEU A 193 -8.64 11.60 15.02
C LEU A 193 -7.15 11.79 15.30
N VAL A 194 -6.78 12.65 16.25
CA VAL A 194 -5.39 12.85 16.66
C VAL A 194 -4.81 11.57 17.26
N ASN A 195 -5.52 10.93 18.21
CA ASN A 195 -5.08 9.66 18.80
C ASN A 195 -4.98 8.55 17.75
N LEU A 196 -5.97 8.44 16.87
CA LEU A 196 -5.97 7.44 15.80
C LEU A 196 -4.82 7.70 14.82
N GLY A 197 -4.58 8.96 14.46
CA GLY A 197 -3.47 9.38 13.60
C GLY A 197 -2.13 9.03 14.20
N MET A 198 -1.89 9.37 15.47
CA MET A 198 -0.67 8.99 16.20
C MET A 198 -0.51 7.47 16.29
N PHE A 199 -1.60 6.74 16.56
CA PHE A 199 -1.57 5.27 16.62
C PHE A 199 -1.17 4.68 15.27
N LEU A 200 -1.82 5.11 14.19
CA LEU A 200 -1.52 4.65 12.84
C LEU A 200 -0.10 5.06 12.42
N TYR A 201 0.35 6.25 12.80
CA TYR A 201 1.72 6.71 12.52
C TYR A 201 2.76 5.81 13.20
N ILE A 202 2.69 5.65 14.52
CA ILE A 202 3.65 4.83 15.27
C ILE A 202 3.62 3.37 14.83
N PHE A 203 2.42 2.85 14.59
CA PHE A 203 2.25 1.44 14.24
C PHE A 203 2.61 1.12 12.79
N LEU A 204 2.21 1.96 11.83
CA LEU A 204 2.35 1.70 10.39
C LEU A 204 3.56 2.37 9.74
N PHE A 205 4.02 3.51 10.26
CA PHE A 205 4.98 4.38 9.56
C PHE A 205 6.30 4.59 10.32
N ALA A 206 6.28 4.83 11.64
CA ALA A 206 7.49 5.17 12.40
C ALA A 206 8.42 3.96 12.59
N HIS A 207 9.59 3.91 11.98
CA HIS A 207 10.44 2.70 12.01
C HIS A 207 11.24 2.54 13.32
N ALA A 208 10.71 1.76 14.27
CA ALA A 208 11.46 1.31 15.44
C ALA A 208 12.12 -0.06 15.16
N GLY A 209 13.45 -0.14 15.21
CA GLY A 209 14.25 -1.30 14.79
C GLY A 209 14.46 -2.39 15.84
N PHE A 210 13.47 -2.65 16.70
CA PHE A 210 13.54 -3.80 17.63
C PHE A 210 13.17 -5.14 16.99
N ALA A 211 12.41 -5.10 15.89
CA ALA A 211 11.93 -6.28 15.15
C ALA A 211 11.68 -5.90 13.67
N SER A 212 12.65 -5.27 13.01
CA SER A 212 12.45 -4.54 11.74
C SER A 212 11.77 -5.37 10.64
N GLY A 213 12.17 -6.63 10.43
CA GLY A 213 11.53 -7.50 9.43
C GLY A 213 10.14 -7.99 9.83
N LEU A 214 9.89 -8.25 11.11
CA LEU A 214 8.55 -8.59 11.62
C LEU A 214 7.60 -7.40 11.49
N MET A 215 8.06 -6.21 11.89
CA MET A 215 7.28 -4.98 11.80
C MET A 215 7.02 -4.59 10.36
N ALA A 216 8.01 -4.68 9.47
CA ALA A 216 7.80 -4.48 8.04
C ALA A 216 6.71 -5.42 7.51
N THR A 217 6.73 -6.69 7.90
CA THR A 217 5.71 -7.68 7.48
C THR A 217 4.33 -7.37 8.05
N LEU A 218 4.23 -7.02 9.33
CA LEU A 218 2.97 -6.64 9.96
C LEU A 218 2.38 -5.39 9.30
N ARG A 219 3.17 -4.32 9.13
CA ARG A 219 2.76 -3.09 8.45
C ARG A 219 2.28 -3.35 7.05
N ALA A 220 3.08 -4.11 6.30
CA ALA A 220 2.74 -4.55 4.96
C ALA A 220 1.39 -5.26 4.93
N THR A 221 1.18 -6.17 5.87
CA THR A 221 -0.06 -6.92 6.02
C THR A 221 -1.24 -5.99 6.34
N PHE A 222 -1.12 -5.12 7.34
CA PHE A 222 -2.19 -4.18 7.70
C PHE A 222 -2.54 -3.21 6.58
N ILE A 223 -1.54 -2.63 5.91
CA ILE A 223 -1.76 -1.76 4.74
C ILE A 223 -2.45 -2.54 3.62
N ALA A 224 -1.97 -3.75 3.34
CA ALA A 224 -2.55 -4.59 2.29
C ALA A 224 -4.01 -4.96 2.60
N TYR A 225 -4.33 -5.37 3.83
CA TYR A 225 -5.70 -5.66 4.25
C TYR A 225 -6.58 -4.41 4.29
N GLY A 226 -6.04 -3.27 4.72
CA GLY A 226 -6.76 -2.00 4.73
C GLY A 226 -7.21 -1.61 3.33
N ILE A 227 -6.28 -1.65 2.37
CA ILE A 227 -6.61 -1.28 0.99
C ILE A 227 -7.44 -2.37 0.31
N ALA A 228 -7.20 -3.65 0.59
CA ALA A 228 -8.07 -4.73 0.16
C ALA A 228 -9.51 -4.54 0.64
N SER A 229 -9.70 -4.05 1.88
CA SER A 229 -11.02 -3.78 2.43
C SER A 229 -11.69 -2.60 1.71
N VAL A 230 -10.96 -1.51 1.44
CA VAL A 230 -11.51 -0.38 0.67
C VAL A 230 -11.89 -0.80 -0.75
N LEU A 231 -10.98 -1.47 -1.45
CA LEU A 231 -11.24 -1.95 -2.81
C LEU A 231 -12.36 -2.99 -2.84
N GLY A 232 -12.38 -3.90 -1.88
CA GLY A 232 -13.44 -4.89 -1.72
C GLY A 232 -14.80 -4.25 -1.47
N LEU A 233 -14.85 -3.18 -0.66
CA LEU A 233 -16.08 -2.40 -0.46
C LEU A 233 -16.54 -1.73 -1.75
N VAL A 234 -15.62 -1.12 -2.52
CA VAL A 234 -15.94 -0.54 -3.83
C VAL A 234 -16.50 -1.61 -4.77
N LEU A 235 -15.85 -2.76 -4.88
CA LEU A 235 -16.32 -3.88 -5.72
C LEU A 235 -17.69 -4.39 -5.27
N ALA A 236 -17.92 -4.50 -3.96
CA ALA A 236 -19.20 -4.92 -3.41
C ALA A 236 -20.31 -3.90 -3.73
N LEU A 237 -20.04 -2.61 -3.63
CA LEU A 237 -20.98 -1.54 -4.00
C LEU A 237 -21.27 -1.54 -5.51
N LEU A 238 -20.25 -1.73 -6.36
CA LEU A 238 -20.43 -1.87 -7.81
C LEU A 238 -21.30 -3.09 -8.15
N SER A 239 -21.23 -4.16 -7.35
CA SER A 239 -22.02 -5.38 -7.56
C SER A 239 -23.53 -5.20 -7.30
N GLU A 240 -23.91 -4.16 -6.57
CA GLU A 240 -25.31 -3.83 -6.24
C GLU A 240 -25.90 -2.74 -7.15
N LEU A 241 -25.18 -2.30 -8.18
CA LEU A 241 -25.66 -1.29 -9.12
C LEU A 241 -26.91 -1.78 -9.88
N LYS A 242 -27.95 -0.95 -9.85
CA LYS A 242 -29.20 -1.17 -10.60
C LYS A 242 -29.02 -0.80 -12.07
N VAL A 243 -29.66 -1.57 -12.93
CA VAL A 243 -29.68 -1.30 -14.37
C VAL A 243 -30.60 -0.13 -14.66
N ARG A 244 -30.12 0.83 -15.45
CA ARG A 244 -30.92 1.91 -16.04
C ARG A 244 -30.57 2.00 -17.52
N GLU A 245 -31.55 2.23 -18.38
CA GLU A 245 -31.33 2.25 -19.83
C GLU A 245 -30.29 3.29 -20.27
N ARG A 246 -30.32 4.47 -19.65
CA ARG A 246 -29.34 5.55 -19.90
C ARG A 246 -27.90 5.15 -19.58
N THR A 247 -27.69 4.17 -18.69
CA THR A 247 -26.36 3.72 -18.31
C THR A 247 -25.61 3.14 -19.50
N PHE A 248 -26.24 2.28 -20.30
CA PHE A 248 -25.59 1.64 -21.44
C PHE A 248 -25.17 2.68 -22.48
N LEU A 249 -26.03 3.66 -22.74
CA LEU A 249 -25.73 4.77 -23.64
C LEU A 249 -24.54 5.60 -23.15
N ILE A 250 -24.52 5.99 -21.87
CA ILE A 250 -23.42 6.78 -21.30
C ILE A 250 -22.09 6.02 -21.37
N HIS A 251 -22.07 4.74 -20.94
CA HIS A 251 -20.82 3.96 -20.92
C HIS A 251 -20.36 3.62 -22.35
N GLY A 252 -21.28 3.40 -23.28
CA GLY A 252 -20.99 3.21 -24.69
C GLY A 252 -20.36 4.44 -25.33
N ILE A 253 -20.99 5.62 -25.15
CA ILE A 253 -20.44 6.89 -25.66
C ILE A 253 -19.06 7.15 -25.05
N LEU A 254 -18.91 6.97 -23.73
CA LEU A 254 -17.62 7.16 -23.06
C LEU A 254 -16.55 6.20 -23.61
N GLY A 255 -16.91 4.94 -23.87
CA GLY A 255 -16.01 3.95 -24.47
C GLY A 255 -15.56 4.35 -25.88
N VAL A 256 -16.48 4.79 -26.73
CA VAL A 256 -16.16 5.29 -28.08
C VAL A 256 -15.28 6.54 -28.03
N VAL A 257 -15.58 7.49 -27.12
CA VAL A 257 -14.78 8.70 -26.93
C VAL A 257 -13.34 8.34 -26.50
N LEU A 258 -13.18 7.41 -25.56
CA LEU A 258 -11.86 6.94 -25.14
C LEU A 258 -11.08 6.30 -26.30
N VAL A 259 -11.72 5.45 -27.10
CA VAL A 259 -11.09 4.89 -28.30
C VAL A 259 -10.70 5.98 -29.29
N GLY A 260 -11.56 6.98 -29.52
CA GLY A 260 -11.24 8.13 -30.37
C GLY A 260 -10.04 8.94 -29.87
N ILE A 261 -9.97 9.21 -28.57
CA ILE A 261 -8.81 9.88 -27.94
C ILE A 261 -7.54 9.04 -28.12
N SER A 262 -7.64 7.71 -27.95
CA SER A 262 -6.51 6.81 -28.16
C SER A 262 -6.00 6.83 -29.60
N LEU A 263 -6.90 6.78 -30.59
CA LEU A 263 -6.55 6.86 -32.00
C LEU A 263 -5.81 8.18 -32.32
N TRP A 264 -6.24 9.29 -31.72
CA TRP A 264 -5.54 10.57 -31.85
C TRP A 264 -4.11 10.57 -31.27
N TYR A 265 -3.83 9.77 -30.24
CA TYR A 265 -2.45 9.57 -29.77
C TYR A 265 -1.61 8.81 -30.80
N PHE A 266 -2.20 7.89 -31.56
CA PHE A 266 -1.50 7.16 -32.61
C PHE A 266 -1.28 7.95 -33.90
N THR A 267 -1.99 9.07 -34.10
CA THR A 267 -1.71 9.99 -35.21
C THR A 267 -0.58 11.00 -34.92
N ARG A 268 0.11 10.88 -33.78
CA ARG A 268 1.24 11.76 -33.44
C ARG A 268 2.48 11.40 -34.26
N PRO A 269 3.36 12.39 -34.55
CA PRO A 269 4.52 12.18 -35.40
C PRO A 269 5.42 11.07 -34.84
N GLN A 270 5.85 10.19 -35.73
CA GLN A 270 6.76 9.10 -35.38
C GLN A 270 8.20 9.61 -35.33
N VAL A 271 8.99 9.03 -34.43
CA VAL A 271 10.42 9.27 -34.32
C VAL A 271 11.12 8.26 -35.21
N GLU A 272 11.73 8.76 -36.27
CA GLU A 272 12.57 7.98 -37.17
C GLU A 272 13.94 7.76 -36.52
N VAL A 273 14.35 6.50 -36.44
CA VAL A 273 15.66 6.10 -35.91
C VAL A 273 16.42 5.25 -36.92
N VAL A 274 17.72 5.48 -36.95
CA VAL A 274 18.66 4.82 -37.85
C VAL A 274 19.74 4.18 -37.00
N LEU A 275 20.05 2.91 -37.30
CA LEU A 275 21.22 2.24 -36.78
C LEU A 275 22.41 2.53 -37.68
N VAL A 276 23.45 3.14 -37.11
CA VAL A 276 24.71 3.45 -37.78
C VAL A 276 25.86 2.62 -37.26
N GLY A 277 26.86 2.34 -38.11
CA GLY A 277 28.12 1.69 -37.72
C GLY A 277 28.27 0.26 -38.25
N THR A 278 28.78 -0.64 -37.41
CA THR A 278 28.89 -2.08 -37.70
C THR A 278 28.37 -2.92 -36.54
N LEU A 279 28.08 -4.20 -36.81
CA LEU A 279 27.50 -5.16 -35.86
C LEU A 279 28.56 -5.95 -35.07
N ASP A 280 29.85 -5.60 -35.20
CA ASP A 280 30.97 -6.40 -34.68
C ASP A 280 31.12 -6.37 -33.16
N GLN A 281 30.72 -5.26 -32.53
CA GLN A 281 30.82 -5.02 -31.09
C GLN A 281 29.46 -4.62 -30.52
N ARG A 282 29.44 -3.83 -29.43
CA ARG A 282 28.20 -3.45 -28.77
C ARG A 282 27.51 -2.32 -29.54
N ILE A 283 26.18 -2.35 -29.54
CA ILE A 283 25.36 -1.26 -30.06
C ILE A 283 24.88 -0.37 -28.92
N ALA A 284 25.11 0.94 -29.03
CA ALA A 284 24.55 1.93 -28.11
C ALA A 284 23.08 2.23 -28.47
N ILE A 285 22.17 2.08 -27.50
CA ILE A 285 20.74 2.37 -27.68
C ILE A 285 20.29 3.37 -26.62
N ILE A 286 19.62 4.44 -27.07
CA ILE A 286 19.13 5.50 -26.21
C ILE A 286 17.95 5.01 -25.35
N LYS A 287 17.97 5.36 -24.07
CA LYS A 287 16.92 5.04 -23.11
C LYS A 287 15.61 5.70 -23.52
N GLY A 288 14.57 4.90 -23.72
CA GLY A 288 13.27 5.37 -24.22
C GLY A 288 12.84 4.69 -25.53
N THR A 289 13.80 4.10 -26.25
CA THR A 289 13.53 3.24 -27.40
C THR A 289 12.60 2.08 -27.01
N PRO A 290 11.55 1.76 -27.80
CA PRO A 290 10.68 0.63 -27.55
C PRO A 290 11.45 -0.68 -27.43
N GLN A 291 10.99 -1.55 -26.53
CA GLN A 291 11.64 -2.82 -26.29
C GLN A 291 11.51 -3.79 -27.48
N GLY A 292 10.47 -3.65 -28.29
CA GLY A 292 10.32 -4.38 -29.56
C GLY A 292 11.52 -4.14 -30.49
N ILE A 293 11.81 -2.87 -30.79
CA ILE A 293 12.96 -2.46 -31.62
C ILE A 293 14.29 -2.89 -30.98
N THR A 294 14.39 -2.73 -29.65
CA THR A 294 15.61 -3.14 -28.93
C THR A 294 15.85 -4.65 -29.07
N ASN A 295 14.79 -5.45 -28.96
CA ASN A 295 14.87 -6.91 -29.12
C ASN A 295 15.14 -7.29 -30.58
N GLU A 296 14.50 -6.65 -31.55
CA GLU A 296 14.73 -6.89 -32.98
C GLU A 296 16.20 -6.69 -33.38
N ILE A 297 16.85 -5.65 -32.82
CA ILE A 297 18.28 -5.42 -32.98
C ILE A 297 19.12 -6.45 -32.19
N ARG A 298 18.70 -6.76 -30.96
CA ARG A 298 19.44 -7.69 -30.08
C ARG A 298 19.47 -9.10 -30.63
N ASP A 299 18.32 -9.56 -31.09
CA ASP A 299 18.06 -10.94 -31.46
C ASP A 299 18.48 -11.18 -32.92
N GLY A 300 18.75 -10.10 -33.67
CA GLY A 300 19.35 -10.14 -34.99
C GLY A 300 18.34 -10.24 -36.14
N ASP A 301 17.05 -10.22 -35.81
CA ASP A 301 15.93 -10.32 -36.76
C ASP A 301 15.93 -9.17 -37.78
N ALA A 302 16.38 -7.98 -37.39
CA ALA A 302 16.51 -6.83 -38.28
C ALA A 302 17.57 -7.01 -39.40
N PHE A 303 18.47 -7.99 -39.26
CA PHE A 303 19.66 -8.14 -40.11
C PHE A 303 19.88 -9.58 -40.62
N ASP A 304 18.92 -10.48 -40.38
CA ASP A 304 18.98 -11.90 -40.76
C ASP A 304 20.27 -12.61 -40.32
N LEU A 305 20.66 -12.45 -39.06
CA LEU A 305 21.96 -12.92 -38.53
C LEU A 305 22.04 -14.43 -38.21
N GLU A 306 21.25 -15.29 -38.86
CA GLU A 306 21.21 -16.75 -38.61
C GLU A 306 21.17 -17.12 -37.10
N GLY A 307 20.43 -16.35 -36.29
CA GLY A 307 20.27 -16.59 -34.86
C GLY A 307 21.41 -16.07 -33.96
N ARG A 308 22.34 -15.24 -34.47
CA ARG A 308 23.36 -14.58 -33.65
C ARG A 308 22.81 -13.31 -33.00
N SER A 309 22.93 -13.22 -31.67
CA SER A 309 22.52 -12.04 -30.91
C SER A 309 23.61 -10.98 -30.83
N VAL A 310 23.23 -9.70 -30.95
CA VAL A 310 24.12 -8.54 -30.76
C VAL A 310 24.06 -8.02 -29.33
N LYS A 311 25.20 -7.61 -28.79
CA LYS A 311 25.28 -7.05 -27.42
C LYS A 311 24.85 -5.59 -27.41
N ILE A 312 23.90 -5.25 -26.53
CA ILE A 312 23.37 -3.88 -26.42
C ILE A 312 23.91 -3.17 -25.19
N ARG A 313 24.17 -1.87 -25.33
CA ARG A 313 24.46 -0.96 -24.23
C ARG A 313 23.40 0.14 -24.19
N SER A 314 22.63 0.22 -23.10
CA SER A 314 21.69 1.31 -22.89
C SER A 314 22.43 2.59 -22.46
N VAL A 315 22.10 3.70 -23.10
CA VAL A 315 22.71 5.02 -22.87
C VAL A 315 21.61 6.04 -22.56
N ALA A 316 21.90 7.03 -21.70
CA ALA A 316 20.89 7.96 -21.23
C ALA A 316 20.50 9.04 -22.27
N THR A 317 21.44 9.51 -23.10
CA THR A 317 21.23 10.61 -24.04
C THR A 317 21.84 10.31 -25.41
N VAL A 318 21.41 11.07 -26.42
CA VAL A 318 21.87 10.96 -27.81
C VAL A 318 23.36 11.30 -27.91
N GLU A 319 23.79 12.38 -27.27
CA GLU A 319 25.17 12.89 -27.35
C GLU A 319 26.15 11.86 -26.78
N LYS A 320 25.76 11.22 -25.68
CA LYS A 320 26.57 10.16 -25.06
C LYS A 320 26.59 8.89 -25.89
N ALA A 321 25.55 8.61 -26.67
CA ALA A 321 25.55 7.49 -27.61
C ALA A 321 26.51 7.76 -28.78
N ILE A 322 26.53 9.00 -29.30
CA ILE A 322 27.46 9.44 -30.35
C ILE A 322 28.91 9.41 -29.84
N ASP A 323 29.18 9.98 -28.67
CA ASP A 323 30.52 9.98 -28.06
C ASP A 323 31.05 8.55 -27.87
N LEU A 324 30.21 7.64 -27.38
CA LEU A 324 30.59 6.23 -27.25
C LEU A 324 30.84 5.55 -28.60
N PHE A 325 30.06 5.88 -29.63
CA PHE A 325 30.25 5.33 -30.97
C PHE A 325 31.57 5.80 -31.62
N GLN A 326 31.91 7.09 -31.48
CA GLN A 326 33.10 7.66 -32.11
C GLN A 326 34.40 7.36 -31.34
N ASN A 327 34.36 7.48 -30.01
CA ASN A 327 35.58 7.51 -29.20
C ASN A 327 35.84 6.18 -28.47
N ASN A 328 34.88 5.26 -28.42
CA ASN A 328 35.01 4.02 -27.67
C ASN A 328 35.07 2.78 -28.57
N LYS A 329 36.24 2.14 -28.63
CA LYS A 329 36.47 0.89 -29.39
C LYS A 329 35.56 -0.29 -29.00
N ARG A 330 34.82 -0.21 -27.88
CA ARG A 330 33.89 -1.27 -27.42
C ARG A 330 32.46 -1.11 -27.96
N VAL A 331 32.14 -0.01 -28.63
CA VAL A 331 30.83 0.27 -29.23
C VAL A 331 31.04 0.53 -30.72
N SER A 332 30.53 -0.36 -31.56
CA SER A 332 30.72 -0.30 -33.03
C SER A 332 29.52 0.28 -33.76
N GLY A 333 28.38 0.44 -33.09
CA GLY A 333 27.19 1.03 -33.68
C GLY A 333 26.32 1.75 -32.67
N ALA A 334 25.45 2.61 -33.16
CA ALA A 334 24.50 3.38 -32.34
C ALA A 334 23.15 3.53 -33.04
N LEU A 335 22.06 3.36 -32.28
CA LEU A 335 20.71 3.67 -32.73
C LEU A 335 20.40 5.11 -32.38
N LEU A 336 20.27 5.97 -33.40
CA LEU A 336 20.14 7.42 -33.25
C LEU A 336 18.91 7.94 -33.99
N PRO A 337 18.27 9.03 -33.53
CA PRO A 337 17.27 9.74 -34.30
C PRO A 337 17.86 10.22 -35.63
N ALA A 338 17.10 10.10 -36.73
CA ALA A 338 17.59 10.41 -38.07
C ALA A 338 18.19 11.82 -38.19
N GLY A 339 17.61 12.82 -37.50
CA GLY A 339 18.13 14.20 -37.50
C GLY A 339 19.47 14.41 -36.77
N SER A 340 19.98 13.41 -36.06
CA SER A 340 21.27 13.47 -35.33
C SER A 340 22.37 12.62 -35.97
N VAL A 341 22.10 12.02 -37.12
CA VAL A 341 23.02 11.16 -37.86
C VAL A 341 23.81 11.98 -38.87
N ASP A 342 25.13 11.83 -38.85
CA ASP A 342 25.98 12.36 -39.93
C ASP A 342 25.79 11.52 -41.20
N PRO A 343 25.56 12.15 -42.38
CA PRO A 343 25.41 11.44 -43.65
C PRO A 343 26.60 10.56 -44.04
N SER A 344 27.80 10.81 -43.48
CA SER A 344 29.01 10.04 -43.75
C SER A 344 29.06 8.68 -43.03
N TRP A 345 28.19 8.45 -42.04
CA TRP A 345 28.20 7.19 -41.28
C TRP A 345 27.47 6.08 -42.02
N PRO A 346 27.98 4.83 -41.98
CA PRO A 346 27.32 3.69 -42.62
C PRO A 346 25.99 3.41 -41.92
N GLN A 347 24.89 3.48 -42.66
CA GLN A 347 23.54 3.19 -42.18
C GLN A 347 23.21 1.72 -42.46
N ILE A 348 22.88 0.96 -41.41
CA ILE A 348 22.62 -0.48 -41.52
C ILE A 348 21.12 -0.74 -41.56
N TRP A 349 20.33 0.00 -40.79
CA TRP A 349 18.90 -0.23 -40.64
C TRP A 349 18.17 1.02 -40.20
N LYS A 350 16.90 1.10 -40.54
CA LYS A 350 16.05 2.27 -40.35
C LYS A 350 14.64 1.84 -39.98
N THR A 351 14.07 2.48 -38.96
CA THR A 351 12.69 2.24 -38.54
C THR A 351 12.08 3.49 -37.94
N GLU A 352 10.77 3.48 -37.77
CA GLU A 352 10.02 4.54 -37.13
C GLU A 352 9.25 3.99 -35.94
N TYR A 353 9.14 4.79 -34.87
CA TYR A 353 8.28 4.44 -33.76
C TYR A 353 7.63 5.64 -33.10
N LEU A 354 6.48 5.40 -32.48
CA LEU A 354 5.81 6.42 -31.70
C LEU A 354 6.51 6.64 -30.35
N ALA A 355 6.92 7.87 -30.07
CA ALA A 355 7.58 8.24 -28.82
C ALA A 355 6.81 7.75 -27.59
N LYS A 356 7.53 7.32 -26.55
CA LYS A 356 6.95 6.73 -25.32
C LYS A 356 5.93 7.63 -24.63
N GLU A 357 6.06 8.94 -24.81
CA GLU A 357 5.16 9.97 -24.28
C GLU A 357 3.74 9.88 -24.88
N TYR A 358 3.61 9.40 -26.11
CA TYR A 358 2.33 9.25 -26.81
C TYR A 358 1.87 7.80 -26.85
N SER A 359 2.78 6.84 -27.05
CA SER A 359 2.40 5.43 -27.17
C SER A 359 1.85 4.85 -25.86
N PHE A 360 2.47 5.16 -24.71
CA PHE A 360 2.01 4.65 -23.42
C PHE A 360 0.58 5.11 -23.07
N PRO A 361 0.23 6.42 -23.06
CA PRO A 361 -1.14 6.83 -22.82
C PRO A 361 -2.09 6.34 -23.92
N GLY A 362 -1.65 6.29 -25.18
CA GLY A 362 -2.44 5.74 -26.29
C GLY A 362 -2.93 4.31 -26.01
N TYR A 363 -2.02 3.39 -25.68
CA TYR A 363 -2.38 2.01 -25.34
C TYR A 363 -3.19 1.89 -24.06
N ALA A 364 -2.89 2.70 -23.03
CA ALA A 364 -3.62 2.68 -21.77
C ALA A 364 -5.10 3.10 -21.96
N ILE A 365 -5.32 4.21 -22.68
CA ILE A 365 -6.65 4.73 -23.00
C ILE A 365 -7.39 3.76 -23.93
N LEU A 366 -6.69 3.15 -24.90
CA LEU A 366 -7.29 2.14 -25.79
C LEU A 366 -7.84 0.96 -24.98
N SER A 367 -7.02 0.44 -24.06
CA SER A 367 -7.37 -0.70 -23.21
C SER A 367 -8.58 -0.38 -22.32
N LEU A 368 -8.63 0.83 -21.75
CA LEU A 368 -9.78 1.30 -20.98
C LEU A 368 -11.03 1.47 -21.84
N GLY A 369 -10.91 2.06 -23.03
CA GLY A 369 -12.02 2.27 -23.97
C GLY A 369 -12.61 0.95 -24.45
N LEU A 370 -11.77 0.05 -24.97
CA LEU A 370 -12.19 -1.29 -25.39
C LEU A 370 -12.75 -2.11 -24.23
N GLY A 371 -12.12 -2.05 -23.06
CA GLY A 371 -12.62 -2.70 -21.85
C GLY A 371 -14.02 -2.20 -21.47
N LEU A 372 -14.24 -0.88 -21.51
CA LEU A 372 -15.54 -0.29 -21.21
C LEU A 372 -16.62 -0.68 -22.25
N LEU A 373 -16.26 -0.74 -23.53
CA LEU A 373 -17.15 -1.21 -24.60
C LEU A 373 -17.51 -2.69 -24.42
N LEU A 374 -16.54 -3.55 -24.09
CA LEU A 374 -16.77 -4.96 -23.79
C LEU A 374 -17.72 -5.14 -22.60
N LEU A 375 -17.51 -4.39 -21.51
CA LEU A 375 -18.40 -4.39 -20.35
C LEU A 375 -19.81 -3.88 -20.69
N THR A 376 -19.88 -2.87 -21.56
CA THR A 376 -21.15 -2.29 -22.02
C THR A 376 -21.89 -3.26 -22.94
N GLY A 377 -21.20 -4.05 -23.77
CA GLY A 377 -21.80 -5.11 -24.57
C GLY A 377 -22.20 -6.34 -23.75
N GLY A 378 -21.41 -6.69 -22.73
CA GLY A 378 -21.71 -7.81 -21.83
C GLY A 378 -22.86 -7.54 -20.85
N GLY A 379 -23.11 -6.27 -20.52
CA GLY A 379 -24.19 -5.87 -19.60
C GLY A 379 -25.60 -6.27 -20.07
N PRO A 380 -26.04 -5.90 -21.28
CA PRO A 380 -27.33 -6.28 -21.84
C PRO A 380 -27.51 -7.80 -21.94
N LEU A 381 -26.47 -8.55 -22.33
CA LEU A 381 -26.51 -10.01 -22.46
C LEU A 381 -26.84 -10.72 -21.14
N ASN A 382 -26.46 -10.11 -20.01
CA ASN A 382 -26.65 -10.68 -18.68
C ASN A 382 -27.72 -9.94 -17.85
N GLY A 383 -28.36 -8.90 -18.40
CA GLY A 383 -29.27 -8.02 -17.65
C GLY A 383 -28.60 -7.29 -16.48
N LEU A 384 -27.29 -6.97 -16.60
CA LEU A 384 -26.49 -6.35 -15.55
C LEU A 384 -25.97 -4.97 -15.96
N HIS A 385 -25.69 -4.12 -14.97
CA HIS A 385 -25.00 -2.85 -15.18
C HIS A 385 -23.57 -3.12 -15.68
N PRO A 386 -23.00 -2.36 -16.64
CA PRO A 386 -21.65 -2.62 -17.16
C PRO A 386 -20.56 -2.76 -16.08
N LEU A 387 -20.55 -1.86 -15.09
CA LEU A 387 -19.64 -1.94 -13.95
C LEU A 387 -19.91 -3.11 -12.99
N ARG A 388 -21.14 -3.65 -12.96
CA ARG A 388 -21.46 -4.87 -12.21
C ARG A 388 -20.88 -6.10 -12.89
N VAL A 389 -20.83 -6.11 -14.23
CA VAL A 389 -20.12 -7.16 -15.00
C VAL A 389 -18.63 -7.13 -14.64
N LEU A 390 -18.03 -5.95 -14.56
CA LEU A 390 -16.63 -5.79 -14.13
C LEU A 390 -16.42 -6.31 -12.70
N ALA A 391 -17.28 -5.91 -11.77
CA ALA A 391 -17.18 -6.36 -10.38
C ALA A 391 -17.33 -7.89 -10.26
N ALA A 392 -18.29 -8.48 -10.97
CA ALA A 392 -18.47 -9.93 -11.02
C ALA A 392 -17.24 -10.64 -11.59
N PHE A 393 -16.75 -10.18 -12.75
CA PHE A 393 -15.52 -10.71 -13.36
C PHE A 393 -14.33 -10.64 -12.42
N LEU A 394 -14.11 -9.50 -11.74
CA LEU A 394 -13.00 -9.35 -10.81
C LEU A 394 -13.15 -10.22 -9.56
N ILE A 395 -14.34 -10.29 -8.97
CA ILE A 395 -14.60 -11.13 -7.80
C ILE A 395 -14.41 -12.61 -8.15
N ASP A 396 -14.95 -13.05 -9.29
CA ASP A 396 -14.86 -14.43 -9.73
C ASP A 396 -13.43 -14.80 -10.12
N THR A 397 -12.73 -13.96 -10.90
CA THR A 397 -11.36 -14.25 -11.35
C THR A 397 -10.36 -14.21 -10.20
N LEU A 398 -10.50 -13.24 -9.27
CA LEU A 398 -9.57 -13.09 -8.15
C LEU A 398 -9.93 -13.99 -6.94
N GLY A 399 -11.10 -14.62 -6.93
CA GLY A 399 -11.54 -15.47 -5.82
C GLY A 399 -10.98 -16.90 -5.83
N HIS A 400 -10.53 -17.43 -6.98
CA HIS A 400 -10.30 -18.88 -7.15
C HIS A 400 -8.93 -19.40 -6.69
N SER A 401 -7.86 -18.59 -6.69
CA SER A 401 -6.57 -19.01 -6.09
C SER A 401 -5.66 -17.83 -5.76
N MET A 402 -5.47 -17.58 -4.47
CA MET A 402 -4.58 -16.52 -3.98
C MET A 402 -3.12 -16.73 -4.40
N LEU A 403 -2.67 -17.98 -4.50
CA LEU A 403 -1.29 -18.31 -4.90
C LEU A 403 -1.03 -17.96 -6.38
N VAL A 404 -1.99 -18.25 -7.26
CA VAL A 404 -1.90 -17.92 -8.69
C VAL A 404 -1.88 -16.40 -8.88
N ILE A 405 -2.65 -15.64 -8.09
CA ILE A 405 -2.66 -14.16 -8.18
C ILE A 405 -1.33 -13.56 -7.74
N VAL A 406 -0.74 -14.06 -6.65
CA VAL A 406 0.57 -13.58 -6.16
C VAL A 406 1.69 -13.85 -7.17
N LEU A 407 1.65 -14.99 -7.87
CA LEU A 407 2.63 -15.34 -8.91
C LEU A 407 2.37 -14.64 -10.25
N TYR A 408 1.15 -14.69 -10.78
CA TYR A 408 0.86 -14.32 -12.16
C TYR A 408 0.57 -12.84 -12.35
N ILE A 409 -0.12 -12.22 -11.40
CA ILE A 409 -0.45 -10.79 -11.43
C ILE A 409 0.60 -10.03 -10.62
N GLY A 410 0.94 -10.56 -9.45
CA GLY A 410 1.77 -9.84 -8.49
C GLY A 410 3.24 -9.66 -8.88
N LEU A 411 3.89 -10.66 -9.48
CA LEU A 411 5.29 -10.54 -9.91
C LEU A 411 5.47 -9.55 -11.09
N PRO A 412 4.66 -9.62 -12.17
CA PRO A 412 4.80 -8.69 -13.30
C PRO A 412 4.31 -7.26 -12.96
N LEU A 413 3.16 -7.10 -12.28
CA LEU A 413 2.70 -5.75 -11.89
C LEU A 413 3.64 -5.07 -10.92
N GLY A 414 4.26 -5.81 -9.99
CA GLY A 414 5.24 -5.24 -9.06
C GLY A 414 6.42 -4.60 -9.80
N GLY A 415 6.85 -5.20 -10.90
CA GLY A 415 7.87 -4.62 -11.80
C GLY A 415 7.38 -3.36 -12.52
N ALA A 416 6.19 -3.39 -13.10
CA ALA A 416 5.60 -2.26 -13.82
C ALA A 416 5.31 -1.05 -12.91
N VAL A 417 4.77 -1.28 -11.71
CA VAL A 417 4.48 -0.23 -10.72
C VAL A 417 5.78 0.37 -10.17
N LYS A 418 6.82 -0.44 -9.97
CA LYS A 418 8.14 0.06 -9.56
C LYS A 418 8.75 0.97 -10.65
N GLU A 419 8.58 0.62 -11.92
CA GLU A 419 9.04 1.44 -13.05
C GLU A 419 8.22 2.73 -13.19
N PHE A 420 6.91 2.68 -12.96
CA PHE A 420 6.04 3.86 -12.95
C PHE A 420 6.33 4.79 -11.77
N SER A 421 6.44 4.24 -10.56
CA SER A 421 6.74 4.98 -9.33
C SER A 421 8.12 5.65 -9.39
N ARG A 422 9.13 4.99 -9.96
CA ARG A 422 10.45 5.62 -10.20
C ARG A 422 10.38 6.87 -11.08
N ARG A 423 9.35 6.99 -11.91
CA ARG A 423 9.16 8.10 -12.85
C ARG A 423 8.30 9.22 -12.26
N SER A 424 7.39 8.92 -11.32
CA SER A 424 6.49 9.92 -10.74
C SER A 424 7.00 10.50 -9.42
N HIS A 425 7.48 9.72 -8.45
CA HIS A 425 8.02 10.20 -7.16
C HIS A 425 9.04 9.21 -6.58
N GLN A 426 10.19 9.69 -6.07
CA GLN A 426 11.10 8.89 -5.23
C GLN A 426 10.36 8.50 -3.93
N HIS A 427 9.76 7.32 -3.90
CA HIS A 427 9.08 6.81 -2.71
C HIS A 427 9.87 5.70 -2.02
N SER A 428 9.73 5.68 -0.69
CA SER A 428 10.36 4.76 0.25
C SER A 428 10.17 3.29 -0.13
N GLN A 429 11.12 2.46 0.30
CA GLN A 429 11.40 1.08 -0.13
C GLN A 429 10.25 0.06 0.05
N HIS A 430 9.12 0.45 0.66
CA HIS A 430 8.04 -0.44 1.13
C HIS A 430 6.90 -0.67 0.13
N VAL A 431 6.81 0.16 -0.91
CA VAL A 431 5.65 0.18 -1.81
C VAL A 431 5.60 -1.05 -2.75
N PRO A 432 6.68 -1.53 -3.39
CA PRO A 432 6.57 -2.53 -4.47
C PRO A 432 6.09 -3.93 -4.07
N GLY A 433 6.34 -4.37 -2.83
CA GLY A 433 6.02 -5.74 -2.37
C GLY A 433 4.54 -5.98 -2.03
N ASN A 434 3.84 -4.94 -1.56
CA ASN A 434 2.47 -5.04 -1.06
C ASN A 434 1.39 -5.10 -2.14
N HIS A 435 1.76 -4.78 -3.38
CA HIS A 435 0.80 -4.65 -4.47
C HIS A 435 0.13 -5.97 -4.88
N ARG A 436 0.64 -7.10 -4.41
CA ARG A 436 0.14 -8.45 -4.78
C ARG A 436 -0.94 -8.91 -3.82
N HIS A 437 -0.71 -8.66 -2.54
CA HIS A 437 -1.55 -9.13 -1.45
C HIS A 437 -2.90 -8.39 -1.44
N TRP A 438 -2.89 -7.06 -1.52
CA TRP A 438 -4.11 -6.25 -1.46
C TRP A 438 -5.12 -6.52 -2.61
N ILE A 439 -4.68 -6.87 -3.84
CA ILE A 439 -5.56 -7.18 -4.99
C ILE A 439 -6.27 -8.51 -4.75
N GLY A 440 -5.53 -9.57 -4.41
CA GLY A 440 -6.12 -10.89 -4.15
C GLY A 440 -7.07 -10.86 -2.94
N TYR A 441 -6.67 -10.20 -1.85
CA TYR A 441 -7.54 -10.08 -0.67
C TYR A 441 -8.79 -9.22 -0.92
N SER A 442 -8.76 -8.29 -1.87
CA SER A 442 -9.91 -7.38 -2.13
C SER A 442 -11.16 -8.11 -2.61
N ALA A 443 -11.00 -9.14 -3.47
CA ALA A 443 -12.12 -9.94 -3.95
C ALA A 443 -12.76 -10.78 -2.85
N TYR A 444 -11.94 -11.35 -1.97
CA TYR A 444 -12.44 -12.07 -0.79
C TYR A 444 -13.16 -11.12 0.19
N MET A 445 -12.62 -9.92 0.42
CA MET A 445 -13.30 -8.89 1.22
C MET A 445 -14.61 -8.43 0.56
N ALA A 446 -14.65 -8.27 -0.76
CA ALA A 446 -15.85 -7.93 -1.51
C ALA A 446 -16.97 -8.95 -1.29
N GLU A 447 -16.64 -10.25 -1.30
CA GLU A 447 -17.61 -11.31 -1.05
C GLU A 447 -18.13 -11.30 0.39
N ILE A 448 -17.26 -11.02 1.37
CA ILE A 448 -17.66 -10.83 2.78
C ILE A 448 -18.63 -9.65 2.92
N PHE A 449 -18.31 -8.49 2.33
CA PHE A 449 -19.18 -7.32 2.40
C PHE A 449 -20.50 -7.55 1.66
N ARG A 450 -20.46 -8.19 0.48
CA ARG A 450 -21.66 -8.58 -0.28
C ARG A 450 -22.56 -9.51 0.53
N ALA A 451 -21.99 -10.52 1.20
CA ALA A 451 -22.72 -11.41 2.09
C ALA A 451 -23.33 -10.66 3.29
N GLY A 452 -22.63 -9.66 3.84
CA GLY A 452 -23.13 -8.82 4.94
C GLY A 452 -24.24 -7.83 4.54
N MET A 453 -24.27 -7.38 3.28
CA MET A 453 -25.32 -6.50 2.76
C MET A 453 -26.62 -7.23 2.43
N ARG A 454 -26.59 -8.54 2.21
CA ARG A 454 -27.80 -9.35 1.98
C ARG A 454 -28.55 -9.53 3.31
N PRO A 455 -29.85 -9.19 3.39
CA PRO A 455 -30.61 -9.39 4.62
C PRO A 455 -30.69 -10.87 4.96
N PHE A 456 -30.36 -11.23 6.20
CA PHE A 456 -30.56 -12.58 6.72
C PHE A 456 -32.02 -13.04 6.52
N PRO A 457 -32.27 -14.31 6.18
CA PRO A 457 -33.61 -14.81 5.86
C PRO A 457 -34.65 -14.51 6.96
N LYS A 458 -34.25 -14.51 8.24
CA LYS A 458 -35.11 -14.16 9.39
C LYS A 458 -35.53 -12.68 9.43
N VAL A 459 -34.70 -11.77 8.95
CA VAL A 459 -35.00 -10.32 8.92
C VAL A 459 -35.91 -9.98 7.74
N ARG A 460 -35.76 -10.69 6.61
CA ARG A 460 -36.62 -10.55 5.44
C ARG A 460 -38.07 -10.96 5.73
N SER A 461 -38.29 -12.08 6.44
CA SER A 461 -39.67 -12.48 6.80
C SER A 461 -40.31 -11.47 7.76
N ARG A 462 -39.56 -10.94 8.74
CA ARG A 462 -40.06 -9.90 9.67
C ARG A 462 -40.42 -8.58 8.99
N ARG A 463 -39.65 -8.12 8.01
CA ARG A 463 -39.98 -6.91 7.24
C ARG A 463 -41.21 -7.11 6.35
N GLN A 464 -41.34 -8.27 5.71
CA GLN A 464 -42.51 -8.62 4.92
C GLN A 464 -43.77 -8.72 5.79
N THR A 465 -43.67 -9.28 7.01
CA THR A 465 -44.80 -9.32 7.96
C THR A 465 -45.16 -7.94 8.53
N MET A 466 -44.27 -6.95 8.45
CA MET A 466 -44.55 -5.56 8.89
C MET A 466 -45.03 -4.65 7.75
N GLY A 467 -45.34 -5.20 6.57
CA GLY A 467 -45.86 -4.42 5.44
C GLY A 467 -44.85 -3.49 4.78
N LEU A 468 -43.57 -3.55 5.16
CA LEU A 468 -42.50 -2.75 4.57
C LEU A 468 -41.88 -3.52 3.40
N GLY A 469 -42.67 -3.71 2.35
CA GLY A 469 -42.22 -4.19 1.04
C GLY A 469 -41.57 -3.06 0.24
N ASN A 470 -40.47 -3.35 -0.45
CA ASN A 470 -39.74 -2.39 -1.27
C ASN A 470 -40.64 -1.75 -2.33
N GLY A 471 -40.87 -0.44 -2.20
CA GLY A 471 -41.14 0.46 -3.33
C GLY A 471 -39.86 0.80 -4.09
#